data_AF-D0NVN4-F1
#
_entry.id   AF-D0NVN4-F1
#
_cell.length_a   1.000
_cell.length_b   1.000
_cell.length_c   1.000
_cell.angle_alpha   90.00
_cell.angle_beta   90.00
_cell.angle_gamma   90.00
#
_symmetry.space_group_name_H-M   'P 1'
#
loop_
_entity.id
_entity.type
_entity.pdbx_description
1 polymer ?
#
loop_
_entity_poly.entity_id
_entity_poly.type
_entity_poly.pdbx_seq_one_letter_code
_entity_poly.pdbx_strand_id
1 'polypeptide(L)'
;MPHYGHSRPSSIYFNSNLIIQNFVVADITNKRNNVYFYDERAQGKGADALCSLRLLYHLSPLRNDARNGVPPAEISLSLLDNCVGQNKSKVVMKFFAMLSVVFPCKKVLLCFLLPGHSHNIADRVMAWCRRKKC
;
A
#
# COMPACT_ATOMS: atom_id res chain seq x y z
N MET A 1 32.08 -5.36 -6.93
CA MET A 1 31.93 -4.79 -8.30
C MET A 1 33.12 -3.88 -8.55
N PRO A 2 33.82 -3.93 -9.69
CA PRO A 2 35.06 -3.16 -9.87
C PRO A 2 34.75 -1.66 -10.03
N HIS A 3 35.53 -0.82 -9.34
CA HIS A 3 35.33 0.63 -9.25
C HIS A 3 36.33 1.36 -10.16
N TYR A 4 35.86 1.81 -11.33
CA TYR A 4 36.65 2.65 -12.24
C TYR A 4 36.45 4.13 -11.88
N GLY A 5 37.37 4.69 -11.09
CA GLY A 5 37.31 6.05 -10.54
C GLY A 5 37.63 7.20 -11.52
N HIS A 6 37.68 6.95 -12.82
CA HIS A 6 38.12 7.95 -13.81
C HIS A 6 36.98 8.70 -14.51
N SER A 7 35.72 8.26 -14.33
CA SER A 7 34.56 8.88 -14.98
C SER A 7 33.43 9.04 -13.97
N ARG A 8 32.89 10.27 -13.83
CA ARG A 8 31.68 10.49 -13.04
C ARG A 8 30.55 9.60 -13.59
N PRO A 9 29.85 8.82 -12.74
CA PRO A 9 28.69 8.06 -13.19
C PRO A 9 27.67 9.00 -13.84
N SER A 10 27.03 8.55 -14.92
CA SER A 10 25.95 9.31 -15.54
C SER A 10 24.84 9.57 -14.51
N SER A 11 24.05 10.64 -14.68
CA SER A 11 22.93 10.96 -13.79
C SER A 11 21.92 9.81 -13.64
N ILE A 12 21.90 8.89 -14.60
CA ILE A 12 21.11 7.66 -14.61
C ILE A 12 21.53 6.70 -13.48
N TYR A 13 22.81 6.69 -13.08
CA TYR A 13 23.31 5.85 -11.99
C TYR A 13 22.70 6.21 -10.62
N PHE A 14 22.46 7.50 -10.39
CA PHE A 14 21.87 7.98 -9.12
C PHE A 14 20.34 7.89 -9.11
N ASN A 15 19.72 7.57 -10.25
CA ASN A 15 18.29 7.32 -10.29
C ASN A 15 18.02 5.94 -9.69
N SER A 16 17.27 5.92 -8.59
CA SER A 16 16.66 4.69 -8.10
C SER A 16 15.72 4.13 -9.19
N ASN A 17 15.39 2.85 -9.13
CA ASN A 17 14.27 2.35 -9.93
C ASN A 17 12.96 2.94 -9.41
N LEU A 18 11.96 3.07 -10.29
CA LEU A 18 10.60 3.36 -9.85
C LEU A 18 10.10 2.13 -9.08
N ILE A 19 9.76 2.32 -7.80
CA ILE A 19 9.21 1.25 -6.96
C ILE A 19 7.76 1.62 -6.72
N ILE A 20 6.87 0.84 -7.34
CA ILE A 20 5.43 0.93 -7.10
C ILE A 20 5.11 -0.10 -6.04
N GLN A 21 4.57 0.35 -4.92
CA GLN A 21 4.08 -0.53 -3.86
C GLN A 21 2.56 -0.68 -4.00
N ASN A 22 2.05 -1.85 -3.66
CA ASN A 22 0.62 -2.12 -3.62
C ASN A 22 0.11 -2.15 -2.18
N PHE A 23 -1.18 -1.88 -2.00
CA PHE A 23 -1.88 -2.01 -0.74
C PHE A 23 -3.27 -2.55 -1.03
N VAL A 24 -3.68 -3.62 -0.35
CA VAL A 24 -4.93 -4.32 -0.65
C VAL A 24 -5.88 -4.24 0.53
N VAL A 25 -7.09 -3.76 0.26
CA VAL A 25 -8.23 -3.75 1.19
C VAL A 25 -9.38 -4.52 0.57
N ALA A 26 -9.73 -5.63 1.19
CA ALA A 26 -10.88 -6.43 0.84
C ALA A 26 -12.07 -6.08 1.74
N ASP A 27 -13.19 -5.77 1.11
CA ASP A 27 -14.51 -5.74 1.74
C ASP A 27 -15.16 -7.11 1.52
N ILE A 28 -15.22 -7.89 2.60
CA ILE A 28 -15.76 -9.26 2.55
C ILE A 28 -17.29 -9.22 2.40
N THR A 29 -17.94 -8.22 3.01
CA THR A 29 -19.40 -8.08 3.00
C THR A 29 -19.92 -7.84 1.60
N ASN A 30 -19.31 -6.91 0.88
CA ASN A 30 -19.70 -6.58 -0.50
C ASN A 30 -18.90 -7.35 -1.56
N LYS A 31 -18.02 -8.28 -1.17
CA LYS A 31 -17.16 -9.09 -2.05
C LYS A 31 -16.31 -8.24 -3.01
N ARG A 32 -15.77 -7.12 -2.53
CA ARG A 32 -14.95 -6.18 -3.33
C ARG A 32 -13.51 -6.21 -2.84
N ASN A 33 -12.57 -6.35 -3.78
CA ASN A 33 -11.15 -6.24 -3.50
C ASN A 33 -10.63 -4.94 -4.11
N ASN A 34 -10.21 -4.01 -3.26
CA ASN A 34 -9.61 -2.76 -3.68
C ASN A 34 -8.09 -2.89 -3.59
N VAL A 35 -7.42 -2.78 -4.74
CA VAL A 35 -5.97 -2.81 -4.84
C VAL A 35 -5.50 -1.41 -5.21
N TYR A 36 -4.77 -0.79 -4.31
CA TYR A 36 -4.21 0.54 -4.49
C TYR A 36 -2.73 0.43 -4.82
N PHE A 37 -2.27 1.28 -5.74
CA PHE A 37 -0.86 1.39 -6.10
C PHE A 37 -0.37 2.78 -5.75
N TYR A 38 0.82 2.86 -5.19
CA TYR A 38 1.45 4.13 -4.86
C TYR A 38 2.94 4.13 -5.19
N ASP A 39 3.42 5.28 -5.64
CA ASP A 39 4.84 5.54 -5.82
C ASP A 39 5.43 6.05 -4.51
N GLU A 40 6.46 5.35 -4.01
CA GLU A 40 7.21 5.72 -2.81
C GLU A 40 7.78 7.15 -2.90
N ARG A 41 8.12 7.63 -4.11
CA ARG A 41 8.69 8.96 -4.32
C ARG A 41 7.69 10.09 -4.16
N ALA A 42 6.44 9.84 -4.51
CA ALA A 42 5.40 10.88 -4.54
C ALA A 42 4.90 11.24 -3.14
N GLN A 43 5.07 10.35 -2.17
CA GLN A 43 4.47 10.48 -0.83
C GLN A 43 5.52 10.43 0.30
N GLY A 44 6.77 10.07 0.00
CA GLY A 44 7.83 9.91 0.99
C GLY A 44 7.80 8.53 1.65
N LYS A 45 8.86 8.21 2.39
CA LYS A 45 9.10 6.87 2.96
C LYS A 45 8.44 6.62 4.32
N GLY A 46 7.80 7.64 4.88
CA GLY A 46 7.30 7.65 6.25
C GLY A 46 5.97 6.90 6.41
N ALA A 47 5.76 6.29 7.58
CA ALA A 47 4.52 5.62 7.91
C ALA A 47 3.31 6.58 7.95
N ASP A 48 3.53 7.85 8.32
CA ASP A 48 2.47 8.86 8.41
C ASP A 48 1.87 9.20 7.03
N ALA A 49 2.72 9.41 6.03
CA ALA A 49 2.27 9.66 4.65
C ALA A 49 1.44 8.49 4.10
N LEU A 50 1.87 7.26 4.40
CA LEU A 50 1.12 6.06 4.06
C LEU A 50 -0.22 5.96 4.79
N CYS A 51 -0.30 6.40 6.04
CA CYS A 51 -1.57 6.45 6.77
C CYS A 51 -2.53 7.49 6.17
N SER A 52 -2.04 8.68 5.79
CA SER A 52 -2.85 9.69 5.08
C SER A 52 -3.39 9.16 3.76
N LEU A 53 -2.56 8.45 2.99
CA LEU A 53 -2.96 7.85 1.73
C LEU A 53 -4.01 6.75 1.93
N ARG A 54 -3.84 5.88 2.93
CA ARG A 54 -4.84 4.87 3.30
C ARG A 54 -6.16 5.51 3.69
N LEU A 55 -6.13 6.59 4.46
CA LEU A 55 -7.34 7.29 4.86
C LEU A 55 -8.10 7.80 3.63
N LEU A 56 -7.40 8.44 2.70
CA LEU A 56 -7.98 8.91 1.45
C LEU A 56 -8.63 7.76 0.66
N TYR A 57 -7.92 6.64 0.57
CA TYR A 57 -8.40 5.45 -0.10
C TYR A 57 -9.59 4.79 0.58
N HIS A 58 -9.73 4.86 1.91
CA HIS A 58 -10.93 4.41 2.61
C HIS A 58 -12.11 5.38 2.43
N LEU A 59 -11.86 6.69 2.41
CA LEU A 59 -12.91 7.70 2.25
C LEU A 59 -13.52 7.72 0.84
N SER A 60 -12.72 7.46 -0.19
CA SER A 60 -13.20 7.44 -1.58
C SER A 60 -14.32 6.42 -1.88
N PRO A 61 -14.22 5.11 -1.56
CA PRO A 61 -15.29 4.15 -1.75
C PRO A 61 -16.47 4.49 -0.86
N LEU A 62 -16.27 4.88 0.41
CA LEU A 62 -17.37 5.26 1.30
C LEU A 62 -18.20 6.43 0.75
N ARG A 63 -17.54 7.46 0.20
CA ARG A 63 -18.24 8.58 -0.44
C ARG A 63 -19.03 8.12 -1.66
N ASN A 64 -18.47 7.22 -2.47
CA ASN A 64 -19.13 6.70 -3.66
C ASN A 64 -20.30 5.76 -3.29
N ASP A 65 -20.10 4.90 -2.30
CA ASP A 65 -21.10 3.96 -1.80
C ASP A 65 -22.28 4.71 -1.15
N ALA A 66 -22.00 5.76 -0.37
CA ALA A 66 -23.03 6.63 0.18
C ALA A 66 -23.87 7.32 -0.91
N ARG A 67 -23.26 7.72 -2.03
CA ARG A 67 -23.98 8.28 -3.19
C ARG A 67 -24.83 7.26 -3.92
N ASN A 68 -24.39 6.00 -3.95
CA ASN A 68 -25.05 4.91 -4.66
C ASN A 68 -26.00 4.10 -3.76
N GLY A 69 -26.17 4.49 -2.49
CA GLY A 69 -27.01 3.77 -1.52
C GLY A 69 -26.48 2.39 -1.14
N VAL A 70 -25.19 2.13 -1.33
CA VAL A 70 -24.55 0.85 -0.99
C VAL A 70 -24.20 0.85 0.51
N PRO A 71 -24.55 -0.21 1.25
CA PRO A 71 -24.22 -0.29 2.67
C PRO A 71 -22.70 -0.36 2.89
N PRO A 72 -22.18 0.25 3.96
CA PRO A 72 -20.76 0.25 4.25
C PRO A 72 -20.25 -1.17 4.59
N ALA A 73 -18.96 -1.40 4.37
CA ALA A 73 -18.28 -2.66 4.66
C ALA A 73 -18.40 -3.04 6.15
N GLU A 74 -19.03 -4.16 6.47
CA GLU A 74 -19.07 -4.64 7.86
C GLU A 74 -17.74 -5.30 8.27
N ILE A 75 -17.09 -6.00 7.32
CA ILE A 75 -15.82 -6.69 7.54
C ILE A 75 -14.79 -6.16 6.54
N SER A 76 -13.82 -5.41 7.04
CA SER A 76 -12.69 -4.92 6.25
C SER A 76 -11.44 -5.73 6.56
N LEU A 77 -10.88 -6.39 5.55
CA LEU A 77 -9.62 -7.13 5.62
C LEU A 77 -8.53 -6.35 4.89
N SER A 78 -7.48 -5.97 5.61
CA SER A 78 -6.29 -5.35 5.02
C SER A 78 -5.15 -6.36 4.94
N LEU A 79 -4.62 -6.58 3.74
CA LEU A 79 -3.39 -7.36 3.54
C LEU A 79 -2.21 -6.39 3.55
N LEU A 80 -1.27 -6.63 4.45
CA LEU A 80 -0.14 -5.75 4.72
C LEU A 80 1.17 -6.46 4.42
N ASP A 81 1.96 -5.86 3.56
CA ASP A 81 3.31 -6.31 3.23
C ASP A 81 4.33 -5.82 4.28
N ASN A 82 5.53 -6.40 4.27
CA ASN A 82 6.62 -6.08 5.18
C ASN A 82 7.38 -4.79 4.79
N CYS A 83 6.78 -3.89 4.02
CA CYS A 83 7.39 -2.62 3.68
C CYS A 83 7.34 -1.62 4.85
N VAL A 84 8.26 -0.66 4.91
CA VAL A 84 8.47 0.23 6.09
C VAL A 84 7.19 0.90 6.61
N GLY A 85 6.25 1.28 5.72
CA GLY A 85 5.00 1.90 6.12
C GLY A 85 3.79 0.95 6.23
N GLN A 86 3.90 -0.32 5.83
CA GLN A 86 2.85 -1.35 6.01
C GLN A 86 3.17 -2.31 7.17
N ASN A 87 4.46 -2.45 7.50
CA ASN A 87 4.91 -3.32 8.57
C ASN A 87 4.32 -2.88 9.93
N LYS A 88 4.29 -3.83 10.86
CA LYS A 88 3.73 -3.69 12.20
C LYS A 88 4.49 -2.62 13.00
N SER A 89 3.98 -1.39 12.93
CA SER A 89 4.49 -0.23 13.67
C SER A 89 3.39 0.36 14.56
N LYS A 90 3.79 1.15 15.57
CA LYS A 90 2.85 1.84 16.46
C LYS A 90 1.88 2.75 15.70
N VAL A 91 2.36 3.42 14.65
CA VAL A 91 1.56 4.33 13.81
C VAL A 91 0.50 3.55 13.04
N VAL A 92 0.90 2.46 12.38
CA VAL A 92 -0.01 1.60 11.59
C VAL A 92 -1.09 0.98 12.48
N MET A 93 -0.72 0.47 13.66
CA MET A 93 -1.69 -0.10 14.59
C MET A 93 -2.68 0.95 15.12
N LYS A 94 -2.20 2.15 15.47
CA LYS A 94 -3.08 3.27 15.89
C LYS A 94 -4.03 3.69 14.78
N PHE A 95 -3.56 3.71 13.53
CA PHE A 95 -4.38 4.03 12.37
C PHE A 95 -5.53 3.03 12.21
N PHE A 96 -5.26 1.72 12.23
CA PHE A 96 -6.31 0.71 12.11
C PHE A 96 -7.26 0.67 13.32
N ALA A 97 -6.77 0.98 14.52
CA ALA A 97 -7.63 1.17 15.68
C ALA A 97 -8.58 2.37 15.47
N MET A 98 -8.07 3.50 14.97
CA MET A 98 -8.90 4.64 14.59
C MET A 98 -9.93 4.27 13.52
N LEU A 99 -9.54 3.47 12.51
CA LEU A 99 -10.47 2.99 11.49
C LEU A 99 -11.64 2.20 12.11
N SER A 100 -11.36 1.31 13.06
CA SER A 100 -12.42 0.51 13.73
C SER A 100 -13.39 1.33 14.57
N VAL A 101 -13.00 2.52 15.03
CA VAL A 101 -13.84 3.39 15.86
C VAL A 101 -14.61 4.40 15.00
N VAL A 102 -13.97 4.95 13.98
CA VAL A 102 -14.54 6.03 13.16
C VAL A 102 -15.45 5.49 12.05
N PHE A 103 -15.11 4.35 11.47
CA PHE A 103 -15.89 3.77 10.39
C PHE A 103 -16.88 2.73 10.90
N PRO A 104 -18.05 2.57 10.26
CA PRO A 104 -19.07 1.60 10.63
C PRO A 104 -18.68 0.16 10.24
N CYS A 105 -17.45 -0.25 10.53
CA CYS A 105 -16.94 -1.60 10.33
C CYS A 105 -17.11 -2.38 11.64
N LYS A 106 -17.88 -3.47 11.62
CA LYS A 106 -18.02 -4.37 12.78
C LYS A 106 -16.69 -5.07 13.09
N LYS A 107 -15.90 -5.38 12.06
CA LYS A 107 -14.62 -6.07 12.20
C LYS A 107 -13.58 -5.50 11.24
N VAL A 108 -12.41 -5.17 11.77
CA VAL A 108 -11.21 -4.83 10.99
C VAL A 108 -10.19 -5.93 11.20
N LEU A 109 -9.84 -6.63 10.12
CA LEU A 109 -8.88 -7.73 10.11
C LEU A 109 -7.59 -7.25 9.44
N LEU A 110 -6.46 -7.46 10.13
CA LEU A 110 -5.13 -7.14 9.61
C LEU A 110 -4.38 -8.45 9.37
N CYS A 111 -4.01 -8.71 8.12
CA CYS A 111 -3.17 -9.84 7.76
C CYS A 111 -1.78 -9.33 7.41
N PHE A 112 -0.81 -9.57 8.30
CA PHE A 112 0.59 -9.26 8.03
C PHE A 112 1.24 -10.46 7.35
N LEU A 113 1.78 -10.24 6.16
CA LEU A 113 2.46 -11.29 5.42
C LEU A 113 3.80 -11.62 6.10
N LEU A 114 4.11 -12.91 6.18
CA LEU A 114 5.36 -13.37 6.78
C LEU A 114 6.57 -12.90 5.96
N PRO A 115 7.70 -12.57 6.61
CA PRO A 115 8.95 -12.29 5.91
C PRO A 115 9.31 -13.43 4.95
N GLY A 116 9.60 -13.11 3.69
CA GLY A 116 9.83 -14.09 2.62
C GLY A 116 8.68 -14.22 1.61
N HIS A 117 7.53 -13.60 1.87
CA HIS A 117 6.44 -13.52 0.89
C HIS A 117 6.84 -12.81 -0.41
N SER A 118 7.88 -11.96 -0.41
CA SER A 118 8.41 -11.32 -1.63
C SER A 118 8.93 -12.32 -2.69
N HIS A 119 9.10 -13.60 -2.35
CA HIS A 119 9.36 -14.68 -3.31
C HIS A 119 8.09 -15.24 -3.96
N ASN A 120 6.91 -14.85 -3.49
CA ASN A 120 5.63 -15.18 -4.08
C ASN A 120 5.54 -14.59 -5.49
N ILE A 121 5.11 -15.43 -6.42
CA ILE A 121 5.06 -15.08 -7.85
C ILE A 121 4.09 -13.92 -8.12
N ALA A 122 3.01 -13.82 -7.33
CA ALA A 122 2.02 -12.76 -7.46
C ALA A 122 2.61 -11.37 -7.15
N ASP A 123 3.48 -11.27 -6.13
CA ASP A 123 4.16 -10.02 -5.79
C ASP A 123 5.19 -9.62 -6.84
N ARG A 124 5.86 -10.61 -7.44
CA ARG A 124 6.87 -10.36 -8.48
C ARG A 124 6.25 -9.72 -9.72
N VAL A 125 5.02 -10.08 -10.08
CA VAL A 125 4.28 -9.49 -11.21
C VAL A 125 3.90 -8.03 -10.93
N MET A 126 3.50 -7.71 -9.70
CA MET A 126 3.16 -6.34 -9.31
C MET A 126 4.39 -5.42 -9.22
N ALA A 127 5.55 -5.96 -8.83
CA ALA A 127 6.82 -5.23 -8.82
C ALA A 127 7.38 -4.93 -10.24
N TRP A 128 6.82 -5.53 -11.29
CA TRP A 128 7.32 -5.43 -12.67
C TRP A 128 6.72 -4.30 -13.50
N CYS A 129 5.97 -3.37 -12.90
CA CYS A 129 5.60 -2.11 -13.54
C CYS A 129 6.83 -1.21 -13.75
N ARG A 130 7.71 -1.60 -14.68
CA ARG A 130 8.84 -0.82 -15.18
C ARG A 130 8.33 0.20 -16.18
N ARG A 131 8.88 1.41 -16.13
CA ARG A 131 8.71 2.40 -17.22
C ARG A 131 9.08 1.73 -18.54
N LYS A 132 8.21 1.85 -19.55
CA LYS A 132 8.61 1.65 -20.94
C LYS A 132 9.82 2.55 -21.18
N LYS A 133 10.95 1.97 -21.60
CA LYS A 133 12.06 2.77 -22.09
C LYS A 133 11.53 3.50 -23.34
N CYS A 134 11.47 4.83 -23.27
CA CYS A 134 11.37 5.67 -24.46
C CYS A 134 12.68 5.57 -25.24
#